data_AF-A0A1Q7Y2U1-F1
#
_entry.id   AF-A0A1Q7Y2U1-F1
#
_cell.length_a   1.000
_cell.length_b   1.000
_cell.length_c   1.000
_cell.angle_alpha   90.00
_cell.angle_beta   90.00
_cell.angle_gamma   90.00
#
_symmetry.space_group_name_H-M   'P 1'
#
loop_
_entity.id
_entity.type
_entity.pdbx_description
1 polymer ?
#
loop_
_entity_poly.entity_id
_entity_poly.type
_entity_poly.pdbx_seq_one_letter_code
_entity_poly.pdbx_strand_id
1 'polypeptide(L)'
;MQAGASQEKIAQVATAATSALFSASEKAAIEYAEAMTVTGPRVTDELHGRLRRHFGEAQIVELTAAIALENFRSKFNTALGIEAQGFCVLK
;
A
#
# COMPACT_ATOMS: atom_id res chain seq x y z
N MET A 1 2.56 12.61 13.15
CA MET A 1 3.07 11.61 12.19
C MET A 1 4.52 11.34 12.49
N GLN A 2 4.89 10.12 12.90
CA GLN A 2 6.26 9.83 13.34
C GLN A 2 7.25 9.57 12.19
N ALA A 3 6.77 9.30 10.97
CA ALA A 3 7.60 8.95 9.81
C ALA A 3 7.63 10.00 8.67
N GLY A 4 7.11 11.21 8.90
CA GLY A 4 7.35 12.36 8.01
C GLY A 4 6.37 12.64 6.86
N ALA A 5 5.33 11.83 6.64
CA ALA A 5 4.27 12.22 5.69
C ALA A 5 3.45 13.42 6.23
N SER A 6 2.81 14.19 5.32
CA SER A 6 1.86 15.26 5.68
C SER A 6 0.43 14.73 5.81
N GLN A 7 -0.40 15.33 6.66
CA GLN A 7 -1.80 14.90 6.81
C GLN A 7 -2.55 14.91 5.47
N GLU A 8 -2.27 15.92 4.65
CA GLU A 8 -2.81 16.05 3.30
C GLU A 8 -2.42 14.87 2.40
N LYS A 9 -1.15 14.44 2.44
CA LYS A 9 -0.69 13.28 1.68
C LYS A 9 -1.38 12.00 2.15
N ILE A 10 -1.51 11.79 3.46
CA ILE A 10 -2.25 10.63 4.00
C ILE A 10 -3.70 10.63 3.52
N ALA A 11 -4.40 11.77 3.60
CA ALA A 11 -5.80 11.85 3.21
C ALA A 11 -6.05 11.50 1.73
N GLN A 12 -5.01 11.57 0.89
CA GLN A 12 -5.08 11.28 -0.54
C GLN A 12 -4.55 9.89 -0.93
N VAL A 13 -4.28 8.99 0.03
CA VAL A 13 -3.79 7.63 -0.28
C VAL A 13 -4.77 6.86 -1.17
N ALA A 14 -6.08 6.93 -0.89
CA ALA A 14 -7.11 6.28 -1.70
C ALA A 14 -7.23 6.81 -3.14
N THR A 15 -6.65 7.99 -3.41
CA THR A 15 -6.61 8.63 -4.74
C THR A 15 -5.18 8.87 -5.21
N ALA A 16 -4.22 8.11 -4.70
CA ALA A 16 -2.79 8.30 -4.96
C ALA A 16 -2.46 8.28 -6.46
N ALA A 17 -3.17 7.47 -7.25
CA ALA A 17 -2.97 7.38 -8.70
C ALA A 17 -3.06 8.75 -9.41
N THR A 18 -4.03 9.59 -9.02
CA THR A 18 -4.26 10.92 -9.62
C THR A 18 -3.68 12.08 -8.82
N SER A 19 -3.30 11.85 -7.56
CA SER A 19 -2.70 12.90 -6.71
C SER A 19 -1.29 13.29 -7.16
N ALA A 20 -0.98 14.59 -7.08
CA ALA A 20 0.36 15.14 -7.33
C ALA A 20 1.30 14.99 -6.10
N LEU A 21 0.77 14.60 -4.94
CA LEU A 21 1.55 14.46 -3.70
C LEU A 21 2.38 13.16 -3.65
N PHE A 22 2.15 12.26 -4.60
CA PHE A 22 2.83 10.98 -4.71
C PHE A 22 3.73 10.96 -5.94
N SER A 23 4.97 10.53 -5.72
CA SER A 23 5.91 10.25 -6.79
C SER A 23 5.51 9.02 -7.61
N ALA A 24 6.12 8.83 -8.78
CA ALA A 24 5.85 7.66 -9.62
C ALA A 24 6.16 6.33 -8.91
N SER A 25 7.21 6.28 -8.09
CA SER A 25 7.58 5.10 -7.32
C SER A 25 6.55 4.79 -6.23
N GLU A 26 6.05 5.80 -5.52
CA GLU A 26 5.00 5.63 -4.51
C GLU A 26 3.69 5.15 -5.13
N LYS A 27 3.30 5.70 -6.29
CA LYS A 27 2.10 5.25 -7.01
C LYS A 27 2.20 3.80 -7.43
N ALA A 28 3.35 3.38 -7.96
CA ALA A 28 3.59 1.98 -8.33
C ALA A 28 3.55 1.04 -7.11
N ALA A 29 4.11 1.47 -5.97
CA ALA A 29 4.07 0.69 -4.73
C ALA A 29 2.65 0.56 -4.16
N ILE A 30 1.85 1.63 -4.21
CA ILE A 30 0.44 1.61 -3.76
C ILE A 30 -0.41 0.72 -4.67
N GLU A 31 -0.28 0.84 -6.00
CA GLU A 31 -0.99 -0.01 -6.95
C GLU A 31 -0.62 -1.50 -6.78
N TYR A 32 0.64 -1.79 -6.48
CA TYR A 32 1.08 -3.14 -6.14
C TYR A 32 0.46 -3.65 -4.84
N ALA A 33 0.40 -2.81 -3.80
CA ALA A 33 -0.25 -3.14 -2.54
C ALA A 33 -1.75 -3.42 -2.73
N GLU A 34 -2.45 -2.60 -3.51
CA GLU A 34 -3.86 -2.82 -3.88
C GLU A 34 -4.04 -4.15 -4.61
N ALA A 35 -3.20 -4.44 -5.61
CA ALA A 35 -3.26 -5.68 -6.37
C ALA A 35 -3.02 -6.94 -5.53
N MET A 36 -2.22 -6.85 -4.47
CA MET A 36 -2.00 -7.94 -3.51
C MET A 36 -3.13 -8.10 -2.48
N THR A 37 -3.95 -7.06 -2.27
CA THR A 37 -4.83 -6.96 -1.10
C THR A 37 -6.30 -7.09 -1.48
N VAL A 38 -6.71 -6.46 -2.58
CA VAL A 38 -8.10 -6.46 -3.04
C VAL A 38 -8.37 -7.73 -3.84
N THR A 39 -9.50 -8.38 -3.56
CA THR A 39 -9.95 -9.54 -4.34
C THR A 39 -10.26 -9.14 -5.78
N GLY A 40 -9.65 -9.82 -6.76
CA GLY A 40 -9.93 -9.63 -8.18
C GLY A 40 -8.72 -9.14 -8.97
N PRO A 41 -8.16 -7.97 -8.64
CA PRO A 41 -6.90 -7.50 -9.19
C PRO A 41 -5.77 -8.53 -9.05
N ARG A 42 -4.83 -8.47 -9.99
CA ARG A 42 -3.62 -9.30 -9.98
C ARG A 42 -2.41 -8.43 -10.27
N VAL A 43 -1.27 -8.85 -9.73
CA VAL A 43 0.02 -8.28 -10.13
C VAL A 43 0.29 -8.73 -11.55
N THR A 44 0.17 -7.82 -12.52
CA THR A 44 0.48 -8.11 -13.93
C THR A 44 1.96 -7.92 -14.21
N ASP A 45 2.45 -8.48 -15.31
CA ASP A 45 3.83 -8.30 -15.75
C ASP A 45 4.14 -6.83 -16.04
N GLU A 46 3.16 -6.06 -16.52
CA GLU A 46 3.29 -4.62 -16.72
C GLU A 46 3.50 -3.91 -15.38
N LEU A 47 2.67 -4.19 -14.37
CA LEU A 47 2.80 -3.60 -13.03
C LEU A 47 4.14 -3.97 -12.39
N HIS A 48 4.52 -5.24 -12.46
CA HIS A 48 5.82 -5.70 -11.97
C HIS A 48 6.98 -5.03 -12.73
N GLY A 49 6.84 -4.84 -14.04
CA GLY A 49 7.78 -4.07 -14.87
C GLY A 49 7.87 -2.60 -14.48
N ARG A 50 6.79 -1.96 -14.00
CA ARG A 50 6.85 -0.60 -13.45
C ARG A 50 7.58 -0.55 -12.11
N LEU A 51 7.34 -1.52 -11.23
CA LEU A 51 8.06 -1.61 -9.95
C LEU A 51 9.57 -1.70 -10.16
N ARG A 52 10.01 -2.56 -11.09
CA ARG A 52 11.45 -2.75 -11.39
C ARG A 52 12.13 -1.51 -11.99
N ARG A 53 11.38 -0.51 -12.45
CA ARG A 53 11.96 0.81 -12.84
C ARG A 53 12.28 1.71 -11.65
N HIS A 54 11.73 1.41 -10.48
CA HIS A 54 11.86 2.24 -9.27
C HIS A 54 12.56 1.53 -8.12
N PHE A 55 12.48 0.20 -8.08
CA PHE A 55 12.96 -0.63 -6.97
C PHE A 55 13.79 -1.79 -7.50
N GLY A 56 14.88 -2.13 -6.80
CA GLY A 56 15.60 -3.37 -7.03
C GLY A 56 14.85 -4.59 -6.49
N GLU A 57 15.28 -5.78 -6.88
CA GLU A 57 14.63 -7.05 -6.48
C GLU A 57 14.50 -7.19 -4.94
N ALA A 58 15.56 -6.88 -4.18
CA ALA A 58 15.51 -6.94 -2.72
C ALA A 58 14.46 -5.98 -2.13
N GLN A 59 14.34 -4.77 -2.68
CA GLN A 59 13.34 -3.79 -2.24
C GLN A 59 11.91 -4.24 -2.58
N ILE A 60 11.72 -4.92 -3.72
CA ILE A 60 10.42 -5.50 -4.09
C ILE A 60 10.05 -6.65 -3.14
N VAL A 61 11.02 -7.48 -2.74
CA VAL A 61 10.81 -8.53 -1.75
C VAL A 61 10.40 -7.94 -0.40
N GLU A 62 11.11 -6.91 0.07
CA GLU A 62 10.78 -6.20 1.32
C GLU A 62 9.38 -5.56 1.25
N LEU A 63 9.05 -4.89 0.14
CA LEU A 63 7.72 -4.31 -0.08
C LEU A 63 6.62 -5.38 -0.03
N THR A 64 6.85 -6.52 -0.69
CA THR A 64 5.92 -7.66 -0.69
C THR A 64 5.72 -8.22 0.72
N ALA A 65 6.79 -8.36 1.49
CA ALA A 65 6.73 -8.83 2.87
C ALA A 65 5.94 -7.86 3.78
N ALA A 66 6.16 -6.55 3.62
CA ALA A 66 5.42 -5.53 4.36
C ALA A 66 3.92 -5.58 4.06
N ILE A 67 3.55 -5.65 2.78
CA ILE A 67 2.14 -5.76 2.35
C ILE A 67 1.51 -7.06 2.89
N ALA A 68 2.21 -8.18 2.79
CA ALA A 68 1.72 -9.47 3.29
C ALA A 68 1.48 -9.45 4.81
N LEU A 69 2.35 -8.80 5.57
CA LEU A 69 2.20 -8.66 7.02
C LEU A 69 0.96 -7.83 7.39
N GLU A 70 0.69 -6.74 6.67
CA GLU A 70 -0.52 -5.94 6.90
C GLU A 70 -1.80 -6.70 6.51
N ASN A 71 -1.76 -7.49 5.43
CA ASN A 71 -2.87 -8.37 5.06
C ASN A 71 -3.14 -9.46 6.11
N PHE A 72 -2.07 -10.01 6.69
CA PHE A 72 -2.18 -10.94 7.83
C PHE A 72 -2.83 -10.24 9.03
N ARG A 73 -2.31 -9.08 9.44
CA ARG A 73 -2.82 -8.31 10.58
C ARG A 73 -4.28 -7.94 10.40
N SER A 74 -4.68 -7.51 9.20
CA SER A 74 -6.07 -7.21 8.85
C SER A 74 -6.97 -8.43 9.11
N LYS A 75 -6.65 -9.58 8.52
CA LYS A 75 -7.45 -10.80 8.69
C LYS A 75 -7.45 -11.32 10.13
N PHE A 76 -6.29 -11.30 10.78
CA PHE A 76 -6.12 -11.76 12.16
C PHE A 76 -6.93 -10.91 13.14
N ASN A 77 -6.81 -9.58 13.05
CA ASN A 77 -7.53 -8.65 13.91
C ASN A 77 -9.05 -8.78 13.70
N THR A 78 -9.52 -8.84 12.45
CA THR A 78 -10.94 -9.03 12.15
C THR A 78 -11.46 -10.36 12.71
N ALA A 79 -10.71 -11.47 12.56
CA ALA A 79 -11.13 -12.77 13.08
C ALA A 79 -11.27 -12.81 14.62
N LEU A 80 -10.50 -11.97 15.33
CA LEU A 80 -10.53 -11.86 16.79
C LEU A 80 -11.43 -10.73 17.32
N GLY A 81 -12.14 -10.02 16.43
CA GLY A 81 -12.97 -8.87 16.83
C GLY A 81 -12.17 -7.69 17.38
N ILE A 82 -10.91 -7.54 16.98
CA ILE A 82 -10.09 -6.39 17.34
C ILE A 82 -10.51 -5.21 16.46
N GLU A 83 -11.20 -4.24 17.07
CA GLU A 83 -11.75 -3.08 16.38
C GLU A 83 -10.73 -1.94 16.24
N ALA A 84 -10.96 -1.10 15.23
CA ALA A 84 -10.20 0.14 15.05
C ALA A 84 -10.51 1.13 16.17
N GLN A 85 -9.48 1.80 16.68
CA GLN A 85 -9.58 2.77 17.77
C GLN A 85 -9.97 4.19 17.29
N GLY A 86 -10.37 4.35 16.03
CA GLY A 86 -10.80 5.64 15.47
C GLY A 86 -9.68 6.63 15.13
N PHE A 87 -8.41 6.20 15.10
CA PHE A 87 -7.28 7.08 14.77
C PHE A 87 -7.02 7.22 13.25
N CYS A 88 -7.54 6.31 12.44
CA CYS A 88 -7.37 6.36 10.99
C CYS A 88 -8.32 7.39 10.37
N VAL A 89 -7.79 8.29 9.55
CA VAL A 89 -8.57 9.31 8.83
C VAL A 89 -9.09 8.82 7.48
N LEU A 90 -8.61 7.67 7.02
CA LEU A 90 -9.08 7.01 5.81
C LEU A 90 -10.34 6.20 6.15
N LYS A 91 -11.38 6.33 5.34
CA LYS A 91 -12.64 5.60 5.45
C LYS A 91 -12.72 4.48 4.43
#